data_AF-A0A940TB59-F1
#
_entry.id   AF-A0A940TB59-F1
#
_cell.length_a   1.000
_cell.length_b   1.000
_cell.length_c   1.000
_cell.angle_alpha   90.00
_cell.angle_beta   90.00
_cell.angle_gamma   90.00
#
_symmetry.space_group_name_H-M   'P 1'
#
loop_
_entity.id
_entity.type
_entity.pdbx_description
1 polymer ?
#
loop_
_entity_poly.entity_id
_entity_poly.type
_entity_poly.pdbx_seq_one_letter_code
_entity_poly.pdbx_strand_id
1 'polypeptide(L)'
;MDRTKQDKVMDAIIYSVTHGEKKAKDSILARDYDLQKTQFCRIFKKLSEEGILERTISNVYIVKENADIKAQEMYFQKILEEIQLIKSLAKSANISAELLKDVFNKEISK
;
A
#
# COMPACT_ATOMS: atom_id res chain seq x y z
N MET A 1 6.33 -14.16 6.86
CA MET A 1 6.80 -13.02 7.68
C MET A 1 5.56 -12.29 8.17
N ASP A 2 5.42 -12.08 9.48
CA ASP A 2 4.33 -11.25 10.00
C ASP A 2 4.54 -9.79 9.57
N ARG A 3 3.51 -9.19 8.96
CA ARG A 3 3.53 -7.76 8.61
C ARG A 3 3.61 -6.92 9.88
N THR A 4 4.46 -5.90 9.88
CA THR A 4 4.61 -5.03 11.06
C THR A 4 3.33 -4.23 11.32
N LYS A 5 3.12 -3.76 12.56
CA LYS A 5 1.98 -2.85 12.88
C LYS A 5 1.99 -1.60 11.99
N GLN A 6 3.17 -1.15 11.56
CA GLN A 6 3.34 0.01 10.67
C GLN A 6 2.83 -0.27 9.26
N ASP A 7 3.14 -1.45 8.70
CA ASP A 7 2.67 -1.84 7.37
C ASP A 7 1.14 -1.95 7.34
N LYS A 8 0.54 -2.52 8.39
CA LYS A 8 -0.91 -2.63 8.53
C LYS A 8 -1.61 -1.26 8.56
N VAL A 9 -1.03 -0.28 9.25
CA VAL A 9 -1.61 1.08 9.29
C VAL A 9 -1.41 1.82 7.98
N MET A 10 -0.24 1.69 7.35
CA MET A 10 -0.01 2.24 6.02
C MET A 10 -1.02 1.66 5.00
N ASP A 11 -1.20 0.33 5.01
CA ASP A 11 -2.20 -0.35 4.18
C ASP A 11 -3.62 0.15 4.48
N ALA A 12 -3.98 0.39 5.74
CA ALA A 12 -5.29 0.92 6.11
C ALA A 12 -5.53 2.36 5.61
N ILE A 13 -4.52 3.24 5.68
CA ILE A 13 -4.64 4.60 5.14
C ILE A 13 -4.79 4.54 3.61
N ILE A 14 -3.93 3.77 2.92
CA ILE A 14 -4.00 3.60 1.46
C ILE A 14 -5.36 3.01 1.05
N TYR A 15 -5.87 2.03 1.80
CA TYR A 15 -7.19 1.45 1.58
C TYR A 15 -8.30 2.51 1.68
N SER A 16 -8.31 3.30 2.76
CA SER A 16 -9.33 4.34 2.97
C SER A 16 -9.34 5.39 1.85
N VAL A 17 -8.18 5.69 1.27
CA VAL A 17 -8.06 6.61 0.13
C VAL A 17 -8.53 5.95 -1.17
N THR A 18 -8.07 4.73 -1.47
CA THR A 18 -8.45 4.00 -2.69
C THR A 18 -9.95 3.68 -2.78
N HIS A 19 -10.60 3.46 -1.64
CA HIS A 19 -12.03 3.12 -1.57
C HIS A 19 -12.93 4.35 -1.33
N GLY A 20 -12.33 5.55 -1.30
CA GLY A 20 -13.07 6.82 -1.19
C GLY A 20 -13.64 7.13 0.21
N GLU A 21 -13.24 6.38 1.24
CA GLU A 21 -13.56 6.68 2.65
C GLU A 21 -12.89 7.98 3.11
N LYS A 22 -11.69 8.25 2.58
CA LYS A 22 -10.96 9.51 2.73
C LYS A 22 -10.81 10.18 1.38
N LYS A 23 -11.32 11.41 1.26
CA LYS A 23 -11.31 12.21 0.04
C LYS A 23 -10.24 13.27 0.09
N ALA A 24 -9.96 13.90 -1.05
CA ALA A 24 -9.06 15.04 -1.14
C ALA A 24 -9.39 16.09 -0.06
N LYS A 25 -8.35 16.62 0.59
CA LYS A 25 -8.38 17.58 1.70
C LYS A 25 -8.85 17.02 3.04
N ASP A 26 -9.30 15.77 3.12
CA ASP A 26 -9.59 15.15 4.40
C ASP A 26 -8.32 15.02 5.25
N SER A 27 -8.46 15.26 6.54
CA SER A 27 -7.36 15.10 7.49
C SER A 27 -7.15 13.63 7.87
N ILE A 28 -5.88 13.25 8.01
CA ILE A 28 -5.46 11.96 8.59
C ILE A 28 -4.75 12.25 9.92
N LEU A 29 -5.26 11.69 11.02
CA LEU A 29 -4.77 11.98 12.37
C LEU A 29 -4.13 10.75 13.02
N ALA A 30 -3.06 10.96 13.80
CA ALA A 30 -2.34 9.89 14.51
C ALA A 30 -3.21 9.07 15.45
N ARG A 31 -4.15 9.74 16.12
CA ARG A 31 -5.07 9.11 17.07
C ARG A 31 -6.02 8.10 16.43
N ASP A 32 -6.27 8.22 15.13
CA ASP A 32 -7.24 7.36 14.43
C ASP A 32 -6.67 5.94 14.18
N TYR A 33 -5.36 5.74 14.36
CA TYR A 33 -4.66 4.51 14.01
C TYR A 33 -3.87 3.85 15.16
N ASP A 34 -4.06 4.30 16.41
CA ASP A 34 -3.43 3.71 17.60
C ASP A 34 -1.91 3.48 17.46
N LEU A 35 -1.18 4.47 16.94
CA LEU A 35 0.27 4.40 16.76
C LEU A 35 1.00 5.41 17.65
N GLN A 36 2.18 4.99 18.12
CA GLN A 36 3.13 5.90 18.76
C GLN A 36 3.56 6.97 17.75
N LYS A 37 3.69 8.22 18.23
CA LYS A 37 3.97 9.41 17.40
C LYS A 37 5.17 9.23 16.45
N THR A 38 6.23 8.58 16.90
CA THR A 38 7.46 8.34 16.10
C THR A 38 7.25 7.38 14.93
N GLN A 39 6.44 6.33 15.12
CA GLN A 39 6.09 5.38 14.07
C GLN A 39 5.16 6.03 13.05
N PHE A 40 4.24 6.86 13.54
CA PHE A 40 3.30 7.61 12.71
C PHE A 40 3.99 8.63 11.78
N CYS A 41 5.02 9.33 12.28
CA CYS A 41 5.82 10.26 11.45
C CYS A 41 6.49 9.58 10.26
N ARG A 42 6.95 8.32 10.40
CA ARG A 42 7.59 7.58 9.30
C ARG A 42 6.59 7.20 8.21
N ILE A 43 5.40 6.74 8.59
CA ILE A 43 4.33 6.39 7.66
C ILE A 43 3.92 7.63 6.86
N PHE A 44 3.70 8.75 7.54
CA PHE A 44 3.29 9.99 6.90
C PHE A 44 4.34 10.58 5.98
N LYS A 45 5.62 10.50 6.37
CA LYS A 45 6.71 10.89 5.49
C LYS A 45 6.68 10.08 4.20
N LYS A 46 6.57 8.75 4.28
CA LYS A 46 6.50 7.87 3.12
C LYS A 46 5.27 8.19 2.25
N LEU A 47 4.08 8.28 2.85
CA LEU A 47 2.86 8.62 2.11
C LEU A 47 2.92 10.02 1.47
N SER A 48 3.68 10.96 2.04
CA SER A 48 3.93 12.25 1.41
C SER A 48 4.92 12.18 0.25
N GLU A 49 5.98 11.37 0.36
CA GLU A 49 6.93 11.11 -0.72
C GLU A 49 6.24 10.43 -1.91
N GLU A 50 5.31 9.51 -1.65
CA GLU A 50 4.47 8.85 -2.66
C GLU A 50 3.34 9.75 -3.20
N GLY A 51 3.21 10.99 -2.70
CA GLY A 51 2.22 11.94 -3.19
C GLY A 51 0.77 11.64 -2.80
N ILE A 52 0.55 10.86 -1.74
CA ILE A 52 -0.79 10.58 -1.19
C ILE A 52 -1.19 11.66 -0.18
N LEU A 53 -0.26 12.07 0.69
CA LEU A 53 -0.51 13.07 1.72
C LEU A 53 0.32 14.34 1.51
N GLU A 54 -0.20 15.47 1.95
CA GLU A 54 0.58 16.70 2.09
C GLU A 54 0.40 17.31 3.46
N ARG A 55 1.42 18.04 3.91
CA ARG A 55 1.39 18.74 5.19
C ARG A 55 1.02 20.19 4.95
N THR A 56 -0.05 20.64 5.60
CA THR A 56 -0.50 22.03 5.56
C THR A 56 0.38 22.93 6.42
N ILE A 57 0.23 24.25 6.24
CA ILE A 57 0.91 25.28 7.04
C ILE A 57 0.60 25.14 8.54
N SER A 58 -0.61 24.65 8.87
CA SER A 58 -1.04 24.36 10.25
C SER A 58 -0.49 23.04 10.80
N ASN A 59 0.48 22.41 10.13
CA ASN A 59 1.09 21.13 10.51
C ASN A 59 0.12 19.93 10.53
N VAL A 60 -0.98 20.00 9.79
CA VAL A 60 -1.94 18.89 9.63
C VAL A 60 -1.65 18.17 8.32
N TYR A 61 -1.77 16.83 8.32
CA TYR A 61 -1.64 16.05 7.10
C TYR A 61 -3.02 15.82 6.48
N ILE A 62 -3.12 16.13 5.20
CA ILE A 62 -4.34 15.99 4.41
C ILE A 62 -4.09 15.13 3.17
N VAL A 63 -5.15 14.52 2.65
CA VAL A 63 -5.13 13.75 1.40
C VAL A 63 -5.02 14.68 0.20
N LYS A 64 -4.14 14.38 -0.75
CA LYS A 64 -3.96 15.16 -1.99
C LYS A 64 -5.07 14.89 -3.01
N GLU A 65 -5.26 15.80 -3.97
CA GLU A 65 -6.31 15.70 -5.01
C GLU A 65 -6.20 14.42 -5.88
N ASN A 66 -5.01 13.87 -6.12
CA ASN A 66 -4.79 12.65 -6.93
C ASN A 66 -4.31 11.46 -6.08
N ALA A 67 -4.62 11.47 -4.79
CA ALA A 67 -4.10 10.47 -3.86
C ALA A 67 -4.66 9.07 -4.10
N ASP A 68 -5.87 8.95 -4.65
CA ASP A 68 -6.52 7.70 -5.06
C ASP A 68 -5.74 7.00 -6.18
N ILE A 69 -5.36 7.73 -7.23
CA ILE A 69 -4.55 7.21 -8.34
C ILE A 69 -3.18 6.76 -7.82
N LYS A 70 -2.53 7.58 -7.00
CA LYS A 70 -1.23 7.26 -6.39
C LYS A 70 -1.30 6.03 -5.48
N ALA A 71 -2.37 5.93 -4.69
CA ALA A 71 -2.60 4.80 -3.82
C ALA A 71 -2.88 3.50 -4.61
N GLN A 72 -3.58 3.57 -5.74
CA GLN A 72 -3.74 2.44 -6.66
C GLN A 72 -2.41 2.04 -7.31
N GLU A 73 -1.60 3.00 -7.77
CA GLU A 73 -0.25 2.74 -8.30
C GLU A 73 0.63 1.99 -7.28
N MET A 74 0.55 2.36 -5.99
CA MET A 74 1.26 1.64 -4.92
C MET A 74 0.79 0.18 -4.78
N TYR A 75 -0.50 -0.10 -4.91
CA TYR A 75 -0.99 -1.49 -4.89
C TYR A 75 -0.52 -2.28 -6.10
N PHE A 76 -0.54 -1.68 -7.29
CA PHE A 76 0.00 -2.31 -8.49
C PHE A 76 1.49 -2.64 -8.34
N GLN A 77 2.27 -1.73 -7.78
CA GLN A 77 3.68 -1.96 -7.51
C GLN A 77 3.91 -3.14 -6.55
N LYS A 78 3.14 -3.24 -5.46
CA LYS A 78 3.19 -4.40 -4.55
C LYS A 78 2.81 -5.70 -5.26
N ILE A 79 1.78 -5.69 -6.10
CA ILE A 79 1.38 -6.88 -6.88
C ILE A 79 2.51 -7.32 -7.80
N LEU A 80 3.19 -6.39 -8.48
CA LEU A 80 4.33 -6.71 -9.34
C LEU A 80 5.51 -7.30 -8.55
N GLU A 81 5.80 -6.78 -7.36
CA GLU A 81 6.84 -7.32 -6.48
C GLU A 81 6.53 -8.77 -6.06
N GLU A 82 5.29 -9.05 -5.68
CA GLU A 82 4.86 -10.41 -5.32
C GLU A 82 4.91 -11.36 -6.54
N ILE A 83 4.51 -10.89 -7.73
CA ILE A 83 4.65 -11.66 -8.98
C ILE A 83 6.12 -11.99 -9.27
N GLN A 84 7.04 -11.04 -9.05
CA GLN A 84 8.48 -11.28 -9.23
C GLN A 84 9.03 -12.30 -8.24
N LEU A 85 8.57 -12.25 -6.98
CA LEU A 85 8.91 -13.24 -5.96
C LEU A 85 8.43 -14.64 -6.37
N ILE A 86 7.16 -14.77 -6.77
CA ILE A 86 6.57 -16.02 -7.25
C ILE A 86 7.37 -16.58 -8.42
N LYS A 87 7.70 -15.74 -9.41
CA LYS A 87 8.51 -16.12 -10.57
C LYS A 87 9.89 -16.65 -10.15
N SER A 88 10.53 -16.01 -9.17
CA SER A 88 11.84 -16.42 -8.67
C SER A 88 11.78 -17.78 -7.97
N LEU A 89 10.77 -17.98 -7.12
CA LEU A 89 10.53 -19.27 -6.44
C LEU A 89 10.23 -20.39 -7.43
N ALA A 90 9.39 -20.12 -8.44
CA ALA A 90 9.07 -21.07 -9.50
C ALA A 90 10.32 -21.50 -10.27
N LYS A 91 11.20 -20.54 -10.61
CA LYS A 91 12.49 -20.83 -11.25
C LYS A 91 13.38 -21.71 -10.38
N SER A 92 13.47 -21.43 -9.07
CA SER A 92 14.23 -22.26 -8.12
C SER A 92 13.66 -23.67 -7.97
N ALA A 93 12.35 -23.84 -8.13
CA ALA A 93 11.67 -25.13 -8.09
C ALA A 93 11.64 -25.85 -9.46
N ASN A 94 12.29 -25.30 -10.49
CA ASN A 94 12.26 -25.80 -11.87
C ASN A 94 10.84 -25.95 -12.45
N ILE A 95 9.93 -25.05 -12.05
CA ILE A 95 8.57 -24.96 -12.57
C ILE A 95 8.58 -24.12 -13.86
N SER A 96 7.97 -24.64 -14.93
CA SER A 96 7.87 -23.92 -16.21
C SER A 96 6.93 -22.72 -16.11
N ALA A 97 7.11 -21.74 -17.01
CA ALA A 97 6.26 -20.55 -17.05
C ALA A 97 4.80 -20.91 -17.38
N GLU A 98 4.58 -21.92 -18.22
CA GLU A 98 3.26 -22.44 -18.58
C GLU A 98 2.55 -23.02 -17.35
N LEU A 99 3.23 -23.90 -16.59
CA LEU A 99 2.66 -24.49 -15.38
C LEU A 99 2.39 -23.44 -14.32
N LEU A 100 3.28 -22.45 -14.18
CA LEU A 100 3.08 -21.33 -13.26
C LEU A 100 1.84 -20.49 -13.64
N LYS A 101 1.67 -20.21 -14.94
CA LYS A 101 0.49 -19.48 -15.45
C LYS A 101 -0.80 -20.26 -15.18
N ASP A 102 -0.79 -21.58 -15.38
CA ASP A 102 -1.95 -22.42 -15.10
C ASP A 102 -2.30 -22.44 -13.59
N VAL A 103 -1.29 -22.53 -12.73
CA VAL A 103 -1.48 -22.44 -11.26
C VAL A 103 -2.06 -21.08 -10.88
N PHE A 104 -1.49 -20.00 -11.40
CA PHE A 104 -1.95 -18.64 -11.11
C PHE A 104 -3.40 -18.40 -11.57
N ASN A 105 -3.75 -18.84 -12.78
CA ASN A 105 -5.12 -18.72 -13.31
C ASN A 105 -6.12 -19.51 -12.46
N LYS A 106 -5.76 -20.72 -12.02
CA LYS A 106 -6.60 -21.54 -11.14
C LYS A 106 -6.82 -20.88 -9.78
N GLU A 107 -5.79 -20.22 -9.23
CA GLU A 107 -5.87 -19.59 -7.91
C GLU A 107 -6.69 -18.30 -7.93
N ILE A 108 -6.56 -17.47 -8.97
CA ILE A 108 -7.37 -16.25 -9.12
C ILE A 108 -8.86 -16.55 -9.30
N SER A 109 -9.18 -17.70 -9.90
CA SER A 109 -10.56 -18.08 -10.23
C SER A 109 -11.30 -18.80 -9.09
N LYS A 110 -10.66 -19.00 -7.94
CA LYS A 110 -11.28 -19.59 -6.72
C LYS A 110 -12.05 -18.53 -5.94
#